data_AF-A0A954XS41-F1
#
_entry.id   AF-A0A954XS41-F1
#
_cell.length_a   1.000
_cell.length_b   1.000
_cell.length_c   1.000
_cell.angle_alpha   90.00
_cell.angle_beta   90.00
_cell.angle_gamma   90.00
#
_symmetry.space_group_name_H-M   'P 1'
#
loop_
_entity.id
_entity.type
_entity.pdbx_description
1 polymer ?
#
loop_
_entity_poly.entity_id
_entity_poly.type
_entity_poly.pdbx_seq_one_letter_code
_entity_poly.pdbx_strand_id
1 'polypeptide(L)'
;MRFSLVLQRMCLLGALFCCPVSLRAVNITIDYQYDTNNFFGAGNPSGAIAGAQAKAALEAAASFYSGILTDTFSAIQTPAPYLGDLDTQTWEWSAVFNNPQTGGNVTLVDETIAADEYRIYVGARSLSGNTLGIGGPGGWGLSSSNNGIGFYPNELNDIQQINDAFLDAVENRGETSGFARWGASLAFDSDSSTNWHYNHLSSPSAGESDFFSVAIHEIGHSLGLGTSDEWNLLVSGSYFVGGAAIVEYGSAVPLYCDINGCGHWADGTSSVVQGTVTPQETAMDPILTQGSRKRLTDLDAAALTDIGWSVVNPTYYDPADFDLDGDVDGVDLATLENWFGVNSGGDADGDIDTDGFDYLVWQRYFTGPLPLAGFAAIPEPGTLALCACGLACWLRRWRPA
;
A
#
# COMPACT_ATOMS: atom_id res chain seq x y z
N MET A 1 -39.79 51.77 42.28
CA MET A 1 -38.73 50.89 42.83
C MET A 1 -38.81 49.53 42.13
N ARG A 2 -37.70 49.12 41.47
CA ARG A 2 -37.31 47.77 41.00
C ARG A 2 -38.20 47.12 39.91
N PHE A 3 -37.87 47.08 38.61
CA PHE A 3 -36.78 46.38 37.86
C PHE A 3 -36.68 44.86 38.06
N SER A 4 -36.48 44.17 36.92
CA SER A 4 -36.04 42.75 36.70
C SER A 4 -37.14 41.70 36.47
N LEU A 5 -37.06 40.76 35.51
CA LEU A 5 -35.99 40.38 34.57
C LEU A 5 -36.60 39.52 33.43
N VAL A 6 -36.07 39.73 32.23
CA VAL A 6 -36.26 38.96 30.99
C VAL A 6 -35.61 37.57 31.11
N LEU A 7 -36.24 36.50 30.62
CA LEU A 7 -35.50 35.44 29.91
C LEU A 7 -36.42 34.62 28.99
N GLN A 8 -36.28 34.92 27.70
CA GLN A 8 -36.91 34.27 26.56
C GLN A 8 -36.05 33.05 26.20
N ARG A 9 -36.61 31.83 26.27
CA ARG A 9 -35.93 30.61 25.80
C ARG A 9 -36.14 30.48 24.29
N MET A 10 -35.13 30.86 23.51
CA MET A 10 -35.00 30.47 22.10
C MET A 10 -34.39 29.08 22.04
N CYS A 11 -35.14 28.09 21.55
CA CYS A 11 -34.60 26.81 21.13
C CYS A 11 -34.02 26.98 19.72
N LEU A 12 -32.69 27.01 19.61
CA LEU A 12 -31.98 26.78 18.35
C LEU A 12 -32.08 25.28 18.01
N LEU A 13 -32.75 24.94 16.91
CA LEU A 13 -32.49 23.68 16.22
C LEU A 13 -31.16 23.85 15.47
N GLY A 14 -30.09 23.25 16.01
CA GLY A 14 -28.85 23.06 15.26
C GLY A 14 -29.05 21.93 14.25
N ALA A 15 -29.04 22.26 12.97
CA ALA A 15 -28.84 21.26 11.93
C ALA A 15 -27.45 20.67 12.12
N LEU A 16 -27.36 19.39 12.51
CA LEU A 16 -26.12 18.63 12.43
C LEU A 16 -25.73 18.59 10.95
N PHE A 17 -24.68 19.31 10.59
CA PHE A 17 -23.88 18.95 9.44
C PHE A 17 -23.29 17.58 9.75
N CYS A 18 -23.85 16.55 9.13
CA CYS A 18 -23.22 15.24 9.03
C CYS A 18 -21.97 15.49 8.18
N CYS A 19 -20.80 15.65 8.81
CA CYS A 19 -19.55 15.45 8.07
C CYS A 19 -19.65 14.07 7.44
N PRO A 20 -19.39 13.91 6.12
CA PRO A 20 -19.21 12.58 5.58
C PRO A 20 -18.13 11.90 6.42
N VAL A 21 -18.50 10.80 7.07
CA VAL A 21 -17.54 9.89 7.67
C VAL A 21 -16.63 9.49 6.52
N SER A 22 -15.34 9.81 6.61
CA SER A 22 -14.35 9.30 5.66
C SER A 22 -14.60 7.79 5.56
N LEU A 23 -14.97 7.28 4.37
CA LEU A 23 -15.04 5.83 4.16
C LEU A 23 -13.69 5.28 4.67
N ARG A 24 -13.74 4.43 5.69
CA ARG A 24 -12.54 3.69 6.09
C ARG A 24 -12.38 2.60 5.05
N ALA A 25 -11.19 2.53 4.49
CA ALA A 25 -10.84 1.62 3.43
C ALA A 25 -9.55 0.91 3.82
N VAL A 26 -9.27 -0.23 3.18
CA VAL A 26 -8.02 -0.96 3.37
C VAL A 26 -6.82 -0.02 3.28
N ASN A 27 -6.01 -0.05 4.32
CA ASN A 27 -4.83 0.77 4.51
C ASN A 27 -3.60 -0.15 4.58
N ILE A 28 -2.74 -0.03 3.59
CA ILE A 28 -1.50 -0.79 3.51
C ILE A 28 -0.50 -0.16 4.48
N THR A 29 -0.09 -0.92 5.49
CA THR A 29 0.91 -0.50 6.47
C THR A 29 2.24 -1.18 6.17
N ILE A 30 3.31 -0.39 6.06
CA ILE A 30 4.65 -0.93 5.86
C ILE A 30 5.34 -1.10 7.21
N ASP A 31 5.76 -2.34 7.49
CA ASP A 31 6.47 -2.70 8.71
C ASP A 31 7.92 -3.08 8.39
N TYR A 32 8.84 -2.26 8.89
CA TYR A 32 10.29 -2.38 8.67
C TYR A 32 11.00 -3.25 9.71
N GLN A 33 10.30 -3.97 10.60
CA GLN A 33 10.94 -4.74 11.67
C GLN A 33 11.90 -5.82 11.17
N TYR A 34 11.72 -6.28 9.92
CA TYR A 34 12.59 -7.26 9.27
C TYR A 34 13.63 -6.64 8.33
N ASP A 35 13.69 -5.32 8.15
CA ASP A 35 14.78 -4.64 7.45
C ASP A 35 16.02 -4.53 8.37
N THR A 36 16.55 -5.67 8.83
CA THR A 36 17.60 -5.67 9.86
C THR A 36 18.94 -5.15 9.35
N ASN A 37 19.15 -5.12 8.03
CA ASN A 37 20.31 -4.47 7.42
C ASN A 37 20.09 -2.97 7.13
N ASN A 38 18.91 -2.42 7.43
CA ASN A 38 18.58 -1.00 7.28
C ASN A 38 18.69 -0.52 5.82
N PHE A 39 18.24 -1.34 4.85
CA PHE A 39 18.20 -1.01 3.42
C PHE A 39 17.33 0.23 3.15
N PHE A 40 16.24 0.40 3.90
CA PHE A 40 15.36 1.57 3.84
C PHE A 40 15.88 2.74 4.71
N GLY A 41 17.18 2.75 4.99
CA GLY A 41 17.86 3.77 5.77
C GLY A 41 19.37 3.78 5.50
N ALA A 42 20.17 3.86 6.56
CA ALA A 42 21.62 4.09 6.45
C ALA A 42 22.42 2.88 5.91
N GLY A 43 21.81 1.69 5.86
CA GLY A 43 22.43 0.47 5.36
C GLY A 43 22.16 0.19 3.88
N ASN A 44 21.48 1.09 3.16
CA ASN A 44 21.33 0.98 1.71
C ASN A 44 22.72 0.94 1.03
N PRO A 45 22.97 0.02 0.07
CA PRO A 45 24.25 -0.06 -0.64
C PRO A 45 24.66 1.24 -1.34
N SER A 46 23.70 2.07 -1.75
CA SER A 46 23.91 3.37 -2.39
C SER A 46 23.95 4.54 -1.39
N GLY A 47 23.95 4.25 -0.08
CA GLY A 47 24.07 5.23 1.01
C GLY A 47 22.74 5.71 1.60
N ALA A 48 22.82 6.43 2.71
CA ALA A 48 21.64 6.78 3.53
C ALA A 48 20.57 7.61 2.80
N ILE A 49 20.96 8.45 1.84
CA ILE A 49 20.02 9.24 1.03
C ILE A 49 19.18 8.30 0.15
N ALA A 50 19.84 7.33 -0.51
CA ALA A 50 19.18 6.33 -1.32
C ALA A 50 18.23 5.47 -0.49
N GLY A 51 18.61 5.08 0.73
CA GLY A 51 17.72 4.34 1.63
C GLY A 51 16.48 5.13 2.04
N ALA A 52 16.63 6.43 2.33
CA ALA A 52 15.49 7.30 2.60
C ALA A 52 14.57 7.48 1.38
N GLN A 53 15.14 7.55 0.17
CA GLN A 53 14.37 7.61 -1.08
C GLN A 53 13.64 6.29 -1.37
N ALA A 54 14.30 5.15 -1.17
CA ALA A 54 13.68 3.82 -1.29
C ALA A 54 12.49 3.68 -0.34
N LYS A 55 12.66 4.15 0.91
CA LYS A 55 11.58 4.17 1.90
C LYS A 55 10.41 5.01 1.42
N ALA A 56 10.67 6.25 1.01
CA ALA A 56 9.63 7.16 0.52
C ALA A 56 8.92 6.61 -0.72
N ALA A 57 9.64 5.99 -1.65
CA ALA A 57 9.07 5.36 -2.84
C ALA A 57 8.14 4.18 -2.51
N LEU A 58 8.56 3.31 -1.58
CA LEU A 58 7.72 2.19 -1.12
C LEU A 58 6.46 2.69 -0.39
N GLU A 59 6.60 3.68 0.49
CA GLU A 59 5.47 4.30 1.19
C GLU A 59 4.51 5.00 0.22
N ALA A 60 5.02 5.64 -0.84
CA ALA A 60 4.22 6.22 -1.90
C ALA A 60 3.44 5.16 -2.70
N ALA A 61 4.08 4.03 -3.04
CA ALA A 61 3.40 2.91 -3.71
C ALA A 61 2.28 2.31 -2.81
N ALA A 62 2.55 2.13 -1.52
CA ALA A 62 1.56 1.66 -0.55
C ALA A 62 0.39 2.64 -0.38
N SER A 63 0.69 3.95 -0.35
CA SER A 63 -0.33 5.00 -0.29
C SER A 63 -1.18 5.04 -1.54
N PHE A 64 -0.59 4.81 -2.73
CA PHE A 64 -1.32 4.74 -3.99
C PHE A 64 -2.38 3.63 -3.94
N TYR A 65 -1.99 2.40 -3.60
CA TYR A 65 -2.93 1.28 -3.48
C TYR A 65 -3.99 1.54 -2.39
N SER A 66 -3.59 2.06 -1.23
CA SER A 66 -4.55 2.42 -0.16
C SER A 66 -5.54 3.52 -0.58
N GLY A 67 -5.21 4.32 -1.60
CA GLY A 67 -6.08 5.35 -2.16
C GLY A 67 -7.10 4.83 -3.17
N ILE A 68 -6.88 3.65 -3.75
CA ILE A 68 -7.76 3.06 -4.78
C ILE A 68 -8.57 1.87 -4.29
N LEU A 69 -8.15 1.20 -3.21
CA LEU A 69 -8.88 0.10 -2.61
C LEU A 69 -9.91 0.66 -1.64
N THR A 70 -11.16 0.18 -1.72
CA THR A 70 -12.28 0.73 -0.93
C THR A 70 -12.95 -0.28 -0.01
N ASP A 71 -12.47 -1.52 -0.04
CA ASP A 71 -12.91 -2.62 0.83
C ASP A 71 -12.71 -2.28 2.30
N THR A 72 -13.46 -2.95 3.17
CA THR A 72 -13.38 -2.77 4.63
C THR A 72 -13.06 -4.09 5.28
N PHE A 73 -12.01 -4.12 6.08
CA PHE A 73 -11.60 -5.36 6.72
C PHE A 73 -11.93 -5.37 8.21
N SER A 74 -12.51 -6.48 8.64
CA SER A 74 -12.57 -6.84 10.05
C SER A 74 -11.17 -7.01 10.62
N ALA A 75 -10.99 -6.69 11.90
CA ALA A 75 -9.75 -6.94 12.60
C ALA A 75 -9.51 -8.45 12.76
N ILE A 76 -8.24 -8.86 12.82
CA ILE A 76 -7.86 -10.19 13.29
C ILE A 76 -7.39 -10.05 14.73
N GLN A 77 -8.06 -10.76 15.63
CA GLN A 77 -7.69 -10.84 17.02
C GLN A 77 -8.04 -12.21 17.58
N THR A 78 -7.08 -12.84 18.26
CA THR A 78 -7.31 -14.11 18.94
C THR A 78 -8.43 -13.96 20.00
N PRO A 79 -9.47 -14.81 19.96
CA PRO A 79 -10.54 -14.77 20.95
C PRO A 79 -10.02 -14.96 22.36
N ALA A 80 -10.68 -14.32 23.34
CA ALA A 80 -10.43 -14.63 24.74
C ALA A 80 -10.80 -16.10 25.03
N PRO A 81 -10.10 -16.78 25.96
CA PRO A 81 -10.44 -18.15 26.33
C PRO A 81 -11.91 -18.27 26.75
N TYR A 82 -12.61 -19.29 26.24
CA TYR A 82 -13.97 -19.61 26.65
C TYR A 82 -13.92 -20.49 27.89
N LEU A 83 -14.49 -19.99 28.99
CA LEU A 83 -14.54 -20.68 30.27
C LEU A 83 -15.86 -21.44 30.38
N GLY A 84 -15.84 -22.73 30.06
CA GLY A 84 -16.95 -23.63 30.32
C GLY A 84 -16.99 -24.05 31.78
N ASP A 85 -18.08 -24.72 32.16
CA ASP A 85 -18.29 -25.24 33.52
C ASP A 85 -17.24 -26.29 33.92
N LEU A 86 -16.75 -27.06 32.95
CA LEU A 86 -15.84 -28.20 33.16
C LEU A 86 -14.50 -28.11 32.43
N ASP A 87 -14.42 -27.27 31.39
CA ASP A 87 -13.24 -27.19 30.52
C ASP A 87 -13.05 -25.75 30.00
N THR A 88 -11.88 -25.46 29.46
CA THR A 88 -11.52 -24.18 28.87
C THR A 88 -11.12 -24.40 27.42
N GLN A 89 -11.71 -23.64 26.51
CA GLN A 89 -11.32 -23.62 25.10
C GLN A 89 -10.43 -22.42 24.83
N THR A 90 -9.30 -22.65 24.16
CA THR A 90 -8.39 -21.62 23.68
C THR A 90 -8.20 -21.72 22.17
N TRP A 91 -7.79 -20.60 21.58
CA TRP A 91 -7.53 -20.44 20.17
C TRP A 91 -6.14 -19.85 19.98
N GLU A 92 -5.54 -20.16 18.84
CA GLU A 92 -4.29 -19.59 18.39
C GLU A 92 -4.39 -19.38 16.88
N TRP A 93 -3.84 -18.28 16.38
CA TRP A 93 -3.56 -18.14 14.96
C TRP A 93 -2.11 -17.77 14.71
N SER A 94 -1.67 -18.00 13.48
CA SER A 94 -0.35 -17.59 13.04
C SER A 94 -0.38 -16.92 11.68
N ALA A 95 0.41 -15.86 11.55
CA ALA A 95 0.79 -15.24 10.30
C ALA A 95 2.12 -15.86 9.82
N VAL A 96 2.16 -16.34 8.58
CA VAL A 96 3.31 -17.06 8.01
C VAL A 96 3.77 -16.38 6.74
N PHE A 97 5.06 -16.07 6.62
CA PHE A 97 5.61 -15.41 5.44
C PHE A 97 7.11 -15.65 5.31
N ASN A 98 7.67 -15.33 4.14
CA ASN A 98 9.10 -15.39 3.93
C ASN A 98 9.75 -14.13 4.49
N ASN A 99 10.71 -14.30 5.41
CA ASN A 99 11.49 -13.22 5.98
C ASN A 99 12.13 -12.39 4.84
N PRO A 100 11.83 -11.10 4.71
CA PRO A 100 12.31 -10.33 3.57
C PRO A 100 13.83 -10.17 3.55
N GLN A 101 14.49 -10.21 4.71
CA GLN A 101 15.94 -10.12 4.85
C GLN A 101 16.69 -11.43 4.60
N THR A 102 16.11 -12.59 4.93
CA THR A 102 16.82 -13.88 4.91
C THR A 102 16.26 -14.90 3.93
N GLY A 103 15.02 -14.71 3.47
CA GLY A 103 14.27 -15.68 2.67
C GLY A 103 13.77 -16.90 3.45
N GLY A 104 14.09 -17.03 4.74
CA GLY A 104 13.59 -18.12 5.59
C GLY A 104 12.16 -17.88 6.06
N ASN A 105 11.46 -18.93 6.48
CA ASN A 105 10.09 -18.81 6.96
C ASN A 105 10.00 -18.10 8.33
N VAL A 106 9.05 -17.18 8.47
CA VAL A 106 8.65 -16.55 9.73
C VAL A 106 7.25 -17.02 10.09
N THR A 107 7.03 -17.27 11.38
CA THR A 107 5.71 -17.53 11.96
C THR A 107 5.53 -16.59 13.15
N LEU A 108 4.58 -15.67 13.04
CA LEU A 108 4.14 -14.82 14.14
C LEU A 108 2.85 -15.39 14.72
N VAL A 109 2.75 -15.47 16.04
CA VAL A 109 1.63 -16.13 16.72
C VAL A 109 0.82 -15.09 17.47
N ASP A 110 -0.51 -15.16 17.34
CA ASP A 110 -1.48 -14.29 18.01
C ASP A 110 -1.24 -12.79 17.81
N GLU A 111 -0.75 -12.43 16.61
CA GLU A 111 -0.67 -11.04 16.20
C GLU A 111 -2.07 -10.41 16.17
N THR A 112 -2.13 -9.14 16.52
CA THR A 112 -3.35 -8.35 16.28
C THR A 112 -3.15 -7.56 15.00
N ILE A 113 -4.03 -7.78 14.04
CA ILE A 113 -4.12 -6.96 12.82
C ILE A 113 -5.35 -6.08 12.97
N ALA A 114 -5.16 -4.77 12.92
CA ALA A 114 -6.26 -3.84 13.10
C ALA A 114 -7.30 -3.98 11.97
N ALA A 115 -8.52 -3.52 12.23
CA ALA A 115 -9.51 -3.34 11.17
C ALA A 115 -8.93 -2.45 10.07
N ASP A 116 -9.24 -2.79 8.82
CA ASP A 116 -8.75 -2.13 7.61
C ASP A 116 -7.22 -2.19 7.40
N GLU A 117 -6.44 -2.83 8.28
CA GLU A 117 -4.98 -2.92 8.11
C GLU A 117 -4.59 -4.07 7.17
N TYR A 118 -3.80 -3.77 6.15
CA TYR A 118 -3.07 -4.76 5.34
C TYR A 118 -1.57 -4.59 5.59
N ARG A 119 -0.99 -5.45 6.45
CA ARG A 119 0.40 -5.26 6.90
C ARG A 119 1.39 -5.91 5.95
N ILE A 120 2.40 -5.15 5.54
CA ILE A 120 3.46 -5.63 4.67
C ILE A 120 4.80 -5.56 5.40
N TYR A 121 5.41 -6.72 5.67
CA TYR A 121 6.75 -6.81 6.22
C TYR A 121 7.81 -6.65 5.14
N VAL A 122 8.72 -5.69 5.29
CA VAL A 122 9.69 -5.38 4.24
C VAL A 122 11.13 -5.48 4.69
N GLY A 123 12.01 -5.65 3.71
CA GLY A 123 13.45 -5.74 3.86
C GLY A 123 14.11 -5.90 2.50
N ALA A 124 15.41 -6.16 2.50
CA ALA A 124 16.15 -6.39 1.27
C ALA A 124 17.23 -7.44 1.46
N ARG A 125 17.51 -8.20 0.40
CA ARG A 125 18.54 -9.26 0.40
C ARG A 125 19.07 -9.43 -1.01
N SER A 126 20.20 -10.12 -1.16
CA SER A 126 20.66 -10.51 -2.50
C SER A 126 19.65 -11.45 -3.14
N LEU A 127 19.16 -11.07 -4.32
CA LEU A 127 18.27 -11.88 -5.15
C LEU A 127 19.06 -12.44 -6.34
N SER A 128 18.69 -13.63 -6.82
CA SER A 128 19.42 -14.29 -7.89
C SER A 128 18.95 -13.83 -9.27
N GLY A 129 19.90 -13.76 -10.22
CA GLY A 129 19.60 -13.48 -11.62
C GLY A 129 19.21 -12.00 -11.81
N ASN A 130 18.14 -11.76 -12.55
CA ASN A 130 17.64 -10.41 -12.84
C ASN A 130 16.44 -10.02 -11.95
N THR A 131 16.21 -10.76 -10.86
CA THR A 131 15.07 -10.54 -9.96
C THR A 131 15.32 -9.28 -9.14
N LEU A 132 14.46 -8.27 -9.29
CA LEU A 132 14.60 -6.97 -8.61
C LEU A 132 13.82 -6.91 -7.29
N GLY A 133 12.71 -7.66 -7.22
CA GLY A 133 11.83 -7.76 -6.08
C GLY A 133 11.20 -9.14 -5.97
N ILE A 134 10.74 -9.48 -4.77
CA ILE A 134 9.88 -10.62 -4.51
C ILE A 134 8.85 -10.20 -3.48
N GLY A 135 7.60 -10.09 -3.90
CA GLY A 135 6.41 -9.85 -3.10
C GLY A 135 5.46 -11.03 -3.15
N GLY A 136 4.58 -11.10 -2.17
CA GLY A 136 3.55 -12.13 -2.14
C GLY A 136 2.79 -12.16 -0.82
N PRO A 137 1.56 -12.67 -0.84
CA PRO A 137 0.70 -12.73 0.33
C PRO A 137 1.28 -13.66 1.40
N GLY A 138 1.00 -13.31 2.65
CA GLY A 138 1.26 -14.18 3.79
C GLY A 138 0.26 -15.34 3.84
N GLY A 139 0.76 -16.51 4.24
CA GLY A 139 -0.07 -17.63 4.67
C GLY A 139 -0.55 -17.46 6.11
N TRP A 140 -1.45 -18.34 6.54
CA TRP A 140 -1.92 -18.36 7.92
C TRP A 140 -2.14 -19.79 8.41
N GLY A 141 -2.19 -19.95 9.73
CA GLY A 141 -2.57 -21.19 10.39
C GLY A 141 -3.51 -20.90 11.55
N LEU A 142 -4.49 -21.77 11.76
CA LEU A 142 -5.43 -21.70 12.89
C LEU A 142 -5.38 -22.99 13.69
N SER A 143 -5.40 -22.87 15.01
CA SER A 143 -5.57 -24.01 15.91
C SER A 143 -6.45 -23.66 17.10
N SER A 144 -7.01 -24.69 17.71
CA SER A 144 -7.81 -24.57 18.93
C SER A 144 -7.55 -25.77 19.82
N SER A 145 -7.60 -25.58 21.13
CA SER A 145 -7.29 -26.62 22.12
C SER A 145 -8.14 -26.49 23.38
N ASN A 146 -8.34 -27.62 24.07
CA ASN A 146 -9.00 -27.70 25.36
C ASN A 146 -8.28 -28.71 26.28
N ASN A 147 -8.68 -28.82 27.54
CA ASN A 147 -8.04 -29.72 28.50
C ASN A 147 -8.54 -31.17 28.40
N GLY A 148 -9.47 -31.47 27.48
CA GLY A 148 -9.94 -32.83 27.18
C GLY A 148 -10.99 -33.37 28.14
N ILE A 149 -11.67 -32.51 28.91
CA ILE A 149 -12.77 -32.89 29.82
C ILE A 149 -14.11 -32.83 29.07
N GLY A 150 -14.28 -31.83 28.20
CA GLY A 150 -15.46 -31.65 27.35
C GLY A 150 -16.44 -30.58 27.83
N PHE A 151 -17.34 -30.20 26.92
CA PHE A 151 -18.28 -29.09 27.07
C PHE A 151 -19.74 -29.56 26.98
N TYR A 152 -20.64 -28.85 27.64
CA TYR A 152 -22.08 -29.06 27.49
C TYR A 152 -22.58 -28.60 26.11
N PRO A 153 -23.74 -29.10 25.65
CA PRO A 153 -24.25 -28.78 24.31
C PRO A 153 -24.46 -27.29 24.01
N ASN A 154 -24.84 -26.48 25.01
CA ASN A 154 -24.96 -25.03 24.85
C ASN A 154 -23.58 -24.36 24.70
N GLU A 155 -22.59 -24.78 25.48
CA GLU A 155 -21.22 -24.28 25.39
C GLU A 155 -20.58 -24.63 24.04
N LEU A 156 -20.85 -25.82 23.51
CA LEU A 156 -20.40 -26.21 22.18
C LEU A 156 -20.97 -25.31 21.07
N ASN A 157 -22.21 -24.82 21.20
CA ASN A 157 -22.77 -23.87 20.24
C ASN A 157 -22.06 -22.51 20.32
N ASP A 158 -21.77 -22.02 21.53
CA ASP A 158 -21.03 -20.77 21.72
C ASP A 158 -19.60 -20.89 21.15
N ILE A 159 -18.92 -22.01 21.44
CA ILE A 159 -17.58 -22.31 20.91
C ILE A 159 -17.61 -22.39 19.39
N GLN A 160 -18.62 -23.02 18.79
CA GLN A 160 -18.76 -23.07 17.33
C GLN A 160 -18.94 -21.68 16.74
N GLN A 161 -19.75 -20.82 17.36
CA GLN A 161 -19.92 -19.44 16.91
C GLN A 161 -18.61 -18.65 16.97
N ILE A 162 -17.81 -18.84 18.01
CA ILE A 162 -16.48 -18.22 18.13
C ILE A 162 -15.53 -18.78 17.06
N ASN A 163 -15.53 -20.10 16.82
CA ASN A 163 -14.74 -20.72 15.76
C ASN A 163 -15.06 -20.13 14.39
N ASP A 164 -16.35 -20.06 14.05
CA ASP A 164 -16.79 -19.57 12.74
C ASP A 164 -16.43 -18.09 12.56
N ALA A 165 -16.66 -17.26 13.58
CA ALA A 165 -16.31 -15.84 13.54
C ALA A 165 -14.79 -15.62 13.45
N PHE A 166 -13.98 -16.44 14.14
CA PHE A 166 -12.53 -16.30 14.12
C PHE A 166 -11.93 -16.80 12.80
N LEU A 167 -12.44 -17.90 12.27
CA LEU A 167 -12.07 -18.39 10.95
C LEU A 167 -12.39 -17.34 9.88
N ASP A 168 -13.60 -16.78 9.91
CA ASP A 168 -14.01 -15.73 8.96
C ASP A 168 -13.11 -14.49 9.05
N ALA A 169 -12.76 -14.06 10.28
CA ALA A 169 -11.86 -12.92 10.47
C ALA A 169 -10.47 -13.17 9.87
N VAL A 170 -9.92 -14.39 9.95
CA VAL A 170 -8.59 -14.73 9.42
C VAL A 170 -8.60 -14.99 7.92
N GLU A 171 -9.63 -15.67 7.42
CA GLU A 171 -9.69 -16.13 6.03
C GLU A 171 -10.27 -15.07 5.09
N ASN A 172 -11.37 -14.44 5.49
CA ASN A 172 -12.16 -13.55 4.63
C ASN A 172 -12.18 -12.10 5.11
N ARG A 173 -11.78 -11.82 6.35
CA ARG A 173 -11.77 -10.48 6.95
C ARG A 173 -13.14 -9.76 6.89
N GLY A 174 -14.24 -10.52 6.89
CA GLY A 174 -15.60 -9.99 6.77
C GLY A 174 -16.06 -9.71 5.33
N GLU A 175 -15.21 -9.98 4.33
CA GLU A 175 -15.63 -10.00 2.93
C GLU A 175 -16.39 -11.28 2.59
N THR A 176 -17.31 -11.20 1.62
CA THR A 176 -18.15 -12.35 1.25
C THR A 176 -17.45 -13.34 0.32
N SER A 177 -16.44 -12.89 -0.41
CA SER A 177 -15.64 -13.66 -1.36
C SER A 177 -14.45 -12.83 -1.83
N GLY A 178 -13.44 -13.48 -2.39
CA GLY A 178 -12.31 -12.80 -3.00
C GLY A 178 -11.09 -12.78 -2.09
N PHE A 179 -10.04 -12.11 -2.55
CA PHE A 179 -8.78 -12.03 -1.83
C PHE A 179 -8.90 -11.12 -0.61
N ALA A 180 -8.61 -11.65 0.59
CA ALA A 180 -8.69 -10.90 1.84
C ALA A 180 -7.65 -11.36 2.88
N ARG A 181 -6.37 -11.41 2.49
CA ARG A 181 -5.29 -11.86 3.38
C ARG A 181 -4.98 -10.84 4.49
N TRP A 182 -4.37 -11.31 5.58
CA TRP A 182 -3.96 -10.46 6.71
C TRP A 182 -2.84 -9.46 6.34
N GLY A 183 -2.04 -9.79 5.33
CA GLY A 183 -0.82 -9.07 4.99
C GLY A 183 0.13 -9.88 4.10
N ALA A 184 1.35 -9.38 3.96
CA ALA A 184 2.34 -9.84 2.98
C ALA A 184 3.79 -9.61 3.42
N SER A 185 4.73 -10.05 2.58
CA SER A 185 6.16 -9.74 2.74
C SER A 185 6.83 -9.38 1.42
N LEU A 186 7.70 -8.36 1.42
CA LEU A 186 8.42 -7.89 0.23
C LEU A 186 9.92 -7.83 0.49
N ALA A 187 10.68 -8.41 -0.43
CA ALA A 187 12.13 -8.30 -0.45
C ALA A 187 12.59 -7.61 -1.74
N PHE A 188 13.46 -6.62 -1.63
CA PHE A 188 14.12 -6.00 -2.77
C PHE A 188 15.55 -6.50 -2.91
N ASP A 189 16.08 -6.48 -4.14
CA ASP A 189 17.47 -6.80 -4.38
C ASP A 189 18.41 -5.76 -3.75
N SER A 190 19.41 -6.25 -3.03
CA SER A 190 20.38 -5.45 -2.31
C SER A 190 21.82 -5.87 -2.59
N ASP A 191 22.09 -6.63 -3.65
CA ASP A 191 23.41 -7.22 -3.91
C ASP A 191 24.43 -6.24 -4.52
N SER A 192 24.04 -4.97 -4.70
CA SER A 192 24.80 -3.87 -5.32
C SER A 192 25.04 -3.98 -6.84
N SER A 193 24.50 -4.99 -7.50
CA SER A 193 24.55 -5.12 -8.96
C SER A 193 23.43 -4.34 -9.66
N THR A 194 22.30 -4.12 -8.97
CA THR A 194 21.18 -3.35 -9.51
C THR A 194 21.47 -1.85 -9.52
N ASN A 195 21.38 -1.23 -10.70
CA ASN A 195 21.47 0.21 -10.87
C ASN A 195 20.11 0.88 -10.54
N TRP A 196 19.81 1.01 -9.26
CA TRP A 196 18.53 1.53 -8.77
C TRP A 196 18.37 3.04 -8.97
N HIS A 197 17.21 3.44 -9.47
CA HIS A 197 16.67 4.79 -9.30
C HIS A 197 15.64 4.79 -8.17
N TYR A 198 15.99 5.41 -7.03
CA TYR A 198 15.15 5.39 -5.82
C TYR A 198 14.21 6.59 -5.69
N ASN A 199 14.50 7.70 -6.37
CA ASN A 199 13.71 8.92 -6.21
C ASN A 199 12.41 8.86 -7.02
N HIS A 200 11.30 8.52 -6.38
CA HIS A 200 10.00 8.48 -7.04
C HIS A 200 9.47 9.86 -7.49
N LEU A 201 10.10 10.96 -7.07
CA LEU A 201 9.77 12.35 -7.46
C LEU A 201 10.62 12.87 -8.63
N SER A 202 11.24 11.98 -9.38
CA SER A 202 11.93 12.35 -10.61
C SER A 202 11.96 11.16 -11.54
N SER A 203 11.99 11.37 -12.85
CA SER A 203 12.08 10.28 -13.81
C SER A 203 13.42 9.51 -13.75
N PRO A 204 13.42 8.17 -13.92
CA PRO A 204 14.64 7.38 -14.03
C PRO A 204 15.39 7.67 -15.34
N SER A 205 16.71 7.57 -15.31
CA SER A 205 17.59 7.69 -16.48
C SER A 205 17.79 6.36 -17.19
N ALA A 206 18.20 6.41 -18.46
CA ALA A 206 18.50 5.22 -19.26
C ALA A 206 19.47 4.26 -18.54
N GLY A 207 19.06 2.99 -18.43
CA GLY A 207 19.83 1.94 -17.75
C GLY A 207 19.64 1.86 -16.23
N GLU A 208 18.75 2.67 -15.65
CA GLU A 208 18.33 2.55 -14.25
C GLU A 208 17.08 1.68 -14.12
N SER A 209 17.04 0.84 -13.09
CA SER A 209 15.83 0.15 -12.66
C SER A 209 15.08 1.05 -11.68
N ASP A 210 13.86 1.46 -12.00
CA ASP A 210 13.05 2.33 -11.13
C ASP A 210 12.46 1.55 -9.95
N PHE A 211 12.84 1.96 -8.73
CA PHE A 211 12.45 1.27 -7.49
C PHE A 211 10.94 1.38 -7.23
N PHE A 212 10.33 2.52 -7.56
CA PHE A 212 8.90 2.74 -7.39
C PHE A 212 8.09 1.78 -8.27
N SER A 213 8.51 1.56 -9.51
CA SER A 213 7.91 0.60 -10.44
C SER A 213 7.94 -0.82 -9.89
N VAL A 214 9.08 -1.25 -9.34
CA VAL A 214 9.19 -2.56 -8.69
C VAL A 214 8.31 -2.61 -7.46
N ALA A 215 8.24 -1.56 -6.64
CA ALA A 215 7.35 -1.53 -5.48
C ALA A 215 5.86 -1.64 -5.88
N ILE A 216 5.42 -0.97 -6.94
CA ILE A 216 4.06 -1.11 -7.48
C ILE A 216 3.78 -2.56 -7.88
N HIS A 217 4.72 -3.18 -8.60
CA HIS A 217 4.63 -4.58 -9.03
C HIS A 217 4.55 -5.55 -7.85
N GLU A 218 5.49 -5.47 -6.90
CA GLU A 218 5.54 -6.41 -5.78
C GLU A 218 4.39 -6.22 -4.77
N ILE A 219 3.88 -4.99 -4.61
CA ILE A 219 2.63 -4.78 -3.85
C ILE A 219 1.45 -5.40 -4.61
N GLY A 220 1.40 -5.32 -5.95
CA GLY A 220 0.40 -6.03 -6.75
C GLY A 220 0.38 -7.53 -6.48
N HIS A 221 1.56 -8.17 -6.49
CA HIS A 221 1.70 -9.57 -6.07
C HIS A 221 1.25 -9.81 -4.64
N SER A 222 1.58 -8.88 -3.75
CA SER A 222 1.19 -8.95 -2.34
C SER A 222 -0.31 -8.88 -2.14
N LEU A 223 -1.03 -8.16 -3.01
CA LEU A 223 -2.48 -8.05 -3.03
C LEU A 223 -3.16 -9.19 -3.80
N GLY A 224 -2.40 -10.18 -4.26
CA GLY A 224 -2.91 -11.43 -4.83
C GLY A 224 -2.77 -11.56 -6.35
N LEU A 225 -2.40 -10.49 -7.07
CA LEU A 225 -2.19 -10.58 -8.51
C LEU A 225 -1.10 -11.61 -8.82
N GLY A 226 -1.41 -12.59 -9.66
CA GLY A 226 -0.46 -13.62 -10.06
C GLY A 226 -0.09 -14.66 -9.01
N THR A 227 -0.50 -14.48 -7.75
CA THR A 227 -0.03 -15.30 -6.62
C THR A 227 -1.15 -15.97 -5.84
N SER A 228 -2.41 -15.52 -5.99
CA SER A 228 -3.52 -16.00 -5.20
C SER A 228 -4.32 -17.13 -5.86
N ASP A 229 -5.12 -17.83 -5.05
CA ASP A 229 -6.03 -18.85 -5.55
C ASP A 229 -7.12 -18.24 -6.44
N GLU A 230 -7.59 -17.04 -6.10
CA GLU A 230 -8.56 -16.27 -6.89
C GLU A 230 -8.02 -15.97 -8.30
N TRP A 231 -6.75 -15.56 -8.40
CA TRP A 231 -6.10 -15.39 -9.70
C TRP A 231 -6.04 -16.72 -10.46
N ASN A 232 -5.56 -17.78 -9.82
CA ASN A 232 -5.37 -19.09 -10.44
C ASN A 232 -6.69 -19.70 -10.95
N LEU A 233 -7.82 -19.44 -10.27
CA LEU A 233 -9.15 -19.83 -10.72
C LEU A 233 -9.57 -19.16 -12.04
N LEU A 234 -8.97 -18.01 -12.35
CA LEU A 234 -9.20 -17.24 -13.56
C LEU A 234 -8.12 -17.49 -14.63
N VAL A 235 -7.20 -18.43 -14.42
CA VAL A 235 -6.24 -18.85 -15.43
C VAL A 235 -6.80 -20.03 -16.24
N SER A 236 -6.85 -19.87 -17.56
CA SER A 236 -7.26 -20.91 -18.50
C SER A 236 -6.18 -21.10 -19.58
N GLY A 237 -5.28 -22.07 -19.36
CA GLY A 237 -4.12 -22.27 -20.22
C GLY A 237 -3.11 -21.15 -20.03
N SER A 238 -2.73 -20.45 -21.10
CA SER A 238 -1.82 -19.30 -21.05
C SER A 238 -2.56 -17.95 -21.10
N TYR A 239 -3.78 -17.91 -20.56
CA TYR A 239 -4.63 -16.73 -20.58
C TYR A 239 -5.32 -16.52 -19.24
N PHE A 240 -5.47 -15.26 -18.85
CA PHE A 240 -6.33 -14.83 -17.78
C PHE A 240 -7.71 -14.50 -18.35
N VAL A 241 -8.76 -15.00 -17.69
CA VAL A 241 -10.14 -14.91 -18.15
C VAL A 241 -11.05 -14.19 -17.15
N GLY A 242 -10.46 -13.32 -16.32
CA GLY A 242 -11.21 -12.38 -15.47
C GLY A 242 -12.11 -11.47 -16.31
N GLY A 243 -13.32 -11.21 -15.83
CA GLY A 243 -14.35 -10.50 -16.57
C GLY A 243 -14.02 -9.03 -16.78
N ALA A 244 -13.53 -8.35 -15.74
CA ALA A 244 -13.11 -6.95 -15.81
C ALA A 244 -11.87 -6.80 -16.70
N ALA A 245 -10.86 -7.66 -16.53
CA ALA A 245 -9.66 -7.65 -17.35
C ALA A 245 -9.97 -7.93 -18.84
N ILE A 246 -10.93 -8.82 -19.15
CA ILE A 246 -11.40 -9.04 -20.53
C ILE A 246 -12.07 -7.80 -21.11
N VAL A 247 -12.86 -7.07 -20.33
CA VAL A 247 -13.51 -5.83 -20.79
C VAL A 247 -12.45 -4.79 -21.12
N GLU A 248 -11.46 -4.63 -20.24
CA GLU A 248 -10.38 -3.66 -20.39
C GLU A 248 -9.45 -4.01 -21.57
N TYR A 249 -8.98 -5.25 -21.65
CA TYR A 249 -8.07 -5.70 -22.70
C TYR A 249 -8.77 -5.98 -24.04
N GLY A 250 -10.10 -6.17 -24.02
CA GLY A 250 -10.92 -6.53 -25.18
C GLY A 250 -10.93 -8.02 -25.54
N SER A 251 -10.17 -8.86 -24.81
CA SER A 251 -10.14 -10.32 -24.97
C SER A 251 -9.52 -10.98 -23.73
N ALA A 252 -9.41 -12.31 -23.72
CA ALA A 252 -8.65 -13.01 -22.68
C ALA A 252 -7.18 -12.55 -22.71
N VAL A 253 -6.64 -12.17 -21.54
CA VAL A 253 -5.34 -11.50 -21.44
C VAL A 253 -4.23 -12.55 -21.53
N PRO A 254 -3.26 -12.45 -22.44
CA PRO A 254 -2.13 -13.38 -22.51
C PRO A 254 -1.30 -13.33 -21.23
N LEU A 255 -0.88 -14.51 -20.75
CA LEU A 255 -0.01 -14.65 -19.59
C LEU A 255 1.37 -15.13 -19.99
N TYR A 256 2.39 -14.64 -19.29
CA TYR A 256 3.70 -15.27 -19.27
C TYR A 256 3.66 -16.45 -18.28
N CYS A 257 3.85 -17.66 -18.81
CA CYS A 257 3.83 -18.89 -18.02
C CYS A 257 5.20 -19.59 -18.04
N ASP A 258 5.73 -19.91 -16.87
CA ASP A 258 6.97 -20.65 -16.69
C ASP A 258 6.79 -21.84 -15.71
N ILE A 259 7.90 -22.38 -15.21
CA ILE A 259 7.86 -23.50 -14.25
C ILE A 259 7.25 -23.12 -12.89
N ASN A 260 7.22 -21.82 -12.56
CA ASN A 260 6.69 -21.28 -11.33
C ASN A 260 5.21 -20.87 -11.46
N GLY A 261 4.65 -20.85 -12.68
CA GLY A 261 3.23 -20.61 -12.92
C GLY A 261 2.98 -19.53 -13.96
N CYS A 262 1.75 -19.02 -14.00
CA CYS A 262 1.29 -17.96 -14.91
C CYS A 262 0.96 -16.69 -14.11
N GLY A 263 1.96 -16.17 -13.40
CA GLY A 263 1.77 -15.09 -12.43
C GLY A 263 1.84 -13.67 -13.01
N HIS A 264 2.12 -13.53 -14.32
CA HIS A 264 2.32 -12.24 -14.95
C HIS A 264 1.60 -12.17 -16.28
N TRP A 265 1.30 -10.95 -16.72
CA TRP A 265 0.94 -10.71 -18.12
C TRP A 265 2.06 -11.16 -19.05
N ALA A 266 1.75 -11.42 -20.32
CA ALA A 266 2.78 -11.65 -21.31
C ALA A 266 3.65 -10.39 -21.48
N ASP A 267 4.95 -10.59 -21.68
CA ASP A 267 5.92 -9.50 -21.97
C ASP A 267 5.42 -8.57 -23.09
N GLY A 268 5.46 -7.27 -22.85
CA GLY A 268 4.98 -6.23 -23.77
C GLY A 268 3.47 -5.99 -23.71
N THR A 269 2.75 -6.56 -22.74
CA THR A 269 1.31 -6.26 -22.57
C THR A 269 1.15 -4.80 -22.16
N SER A 270 0.32 -4.05 -22.88
CA SER A 270 0.10 -2.63 -22.64
C SER A 270 -1.35 -2.31 -22.30
N SER A 271 -1.53 -1.26 -21.51
CA SER A 271 -2.81 -0.61 -21.19
C SER A 271 -2.54 0.90 -21.02
N VAL A 272 -3.38 1.62 -20.28
CA VAL A 272 -3.13 3.01 -19.88
C VAL A 272 -2.85 3.08 -18.38
N VAL A 273 -2.05 4.04 -17.94
CA VAL A 273 -1.84 4.31 -16.51
C VAL A 273 -3.20 4.57 -15.88
N GLN A 274 -3.48 3.88 -14.77
CA GLN A 274 -4.83 3.79 -14.22
C GLN A 274 -5.46 5.18 -14.05
N GLY A 275 -6.67 5.40 -14.54
CA GLY A 275 -7.34 6.70 -14.40
C GLY A 275 -6.74 7.86 -15.20
N THR A 276 -5.89 7.58 -16.18
CA THR A 276 -5.39 8.54 -17.18
C THR A 276 -5.60 7.99 -18.60
N VAL A 277 -5.13 8.72 -19.62
CA VAL A 277 -5.11 8.24 -21.02
C VAL A 277 -3.71 7.86 -21.50
N THR A 278 -2.70 7.93 -20.62
CA THR A 278 -1.29 7.74 -20.96
C THR A 278 -0.98 6.25 -21.17
N PRO A 279 -0.60 5.82 -22.39
CA PRO A 279 -0.28 4.42 -22.64
C PRO A 279 1.00 3.98 -21.93
N GLN A 280 0.98 2.79 -21.35
CA GLN A 280 2.13 2.19 -20.68
C GLN A 280 2.07 0.66 -20.79
N GLU A 281 3.24 0.02 -20.79
CA GLU A 281 3.32 -1.41 -20.47
C GLU A 281 2.77 -1.66 -19.06
N THR A 282 2.03 -2.75 -18.89
CA THR A 282 1.39 -3.10 -17.61
C THR A 282 2.41 -3.22 -16.48
N ALA A 283 1.99 -2.84 -15.27
CA ALA A 283 2.86 -2.97 -14.10
C ALA A 283 3.14 -4.43 -13.79
N MET A 284 2.20 -5.36 -14.00
CA MET A 284 2.38 -6.79 -13.74
C MET A 284 3.01 -7.56 -14.91
N ASP A 285 3.74 -6.85 -15.79
CA ASP A 285 4.65 -7.46 -16.77
C ASP A 285 5.91 -8.01 -16.07
N PRO A 286 6.42 -9.21 -16.41
CA PRO A 286 7.58 -9.80 -15.73
C PRO A 286 8.91 -9.09 -16.05
N ILE A 287 8.94 -8.19 -17.04
CA ILE A 287 10.14 -7.46 -17.47
C ILE A 287 9.99 -5.97 -17.13
N LEU A 288 10.98 -5.43 -16.41
CA LEU A 288 11.07 -3.99 -16.18
C LEU A 288 11.87 -3.33 -17.31
N THR A 289 11.23 -2.43 -18.05
CA THR A 289 11.91 -1.56 -19.01
C THR A 289 12.74 -0.50 -18.26
N GLN A 290 14.07 -0.65 -18.30
CA GLN A 290 15.00 0.27 -17.63
C GLN A 290 14.97 1.69 -18.21
N GLY A 291 15.09 2.69 -17.35
CA GLY A 291 15.00 4.11 -17.69
C GLY A 291 13.60 4.61 -17.96
N SER A 292 12.57 3.86 -17.54
CA SER A 292 11.19 4.30 -17.55
C SER A 292 10.53 3.95 -16.22
N ARG A 293 9.54 4.76 -15.81
CA ARG A 293 8.68 4.44 -14.66
C ARG A 293 7.45 3.71 -15.16
N LYS A 294 7.12 2.60 -14.50
CA LYS A 294 5.85 1.91 -14.61
C LYS A 294 4.97 2.19 -13.39
N ARG A 295 3.73 2.58 -13.64
CA ARG A 295 2.65 2.73 -12.66
C ARG A 295 1.59 1.66 -12.89
N LEU A 296 0.69 1.48 -11.94
CA LEU A 296 -0.43 0.56 -12.11
C LEU A 296 -1.26 1.00 -13.33
N THR A 297 -1.62 0.05 -14.19
CA THR A 297 -2.47 0.33 -15.35
C THR A 297 -3.92 -0.03 -15.10
N ASP A 298 -4.84 0.45 -15.94
CA ASP A 298 -6.26 0.08 -15.87
C ASP A 298 -6.44 -1.45 -15.99
N LEU A 299 -5.60 -2.13 -16.78
CA LEU A 299 -5.63 -3.60 -16.87
C LEU A 299 -5.20 -4.30 -15.57
N ASP A 300 -4.16 -3.80 -14.90
CA ASP A 300 -3.74 -4.35 -13.60
C ASP A 300 -4.84 -4.13 -12.54
N ALA A 301 -5.46 -2.95 -12.53
CA ALA A 301 -6.57 -2.60 -11.65
C ALA A 301 -7.84 -3.42 -11.94
N ALA A 302 -8.13 -3.71 -13.20
CA ALA A 302 -9.23 -4.59 -13.59
C ALA A 302 -8.99 -6.02 -13.05
N ALA A 303 -7.76 -6.51 -13.07
CA ALA A 303 -7.45 -7.81 -12.50
C ALA A 303 -7.55 -7.84 -10.96
N LEU A 304 -7.27 -6.73 -10.27
CA LEU A 304 -7.57 -6.61 -8.83
C LEU A 304 -9.07 -6.76 -8.57
N THR A 305 -9.90 -6.14 -9.41
CA THR A 305 -11.36 -6.28 -9.36
C THR A 305 -11.80 -7.73 -9.56
N ASP A 306 -11.20 -8.42 -10.53
CA ASP A 306 -11.51 -9.82 -10.82
C ASP A 306 -11.16 -10.78 -9.66
N ILE A 307 -10.11 -10.49 -8.89
CA ILE A 307 -9.74 -11.29 -7.70
C ILE A 307 -10.48 -10.86 -6.43
N GLY A 308 -11.41 -9.89 -6.53
CA GLY A 308 -12.36 -9.54 -5.49
C GLY A 308 -12.13 -8.20 -4.78
N TRP A 309 -11.18 -7.37 -5.21
CA TRP A 309 -11.00 -6.03 -4.66
C TRP A 309 -12.04 -5.03 -5.20
N SER A 310 -12.51 -4.12 -4.36
CA SER A 310 -13.32 -2.97 -4.74
C SER A 310 -12.40 -1.79 -5.11
N VAL A 311 -12.10 -1.65 -6.40
CA VAL A 311 -11.15 -0.66 -6.92
C VAL A 311 -11.86 0.59 -7.44
N VAL A 312 -11.34 1.76 -7.12
CA VAL A 312 -11.74 3.06 -7.70
C VAL A 312 -10.58 3.70 -8.47
N ASN A 313 -10.90 4.63 -9.35
CA ASN A 313 -9.85 5.40 -10.02
C ASN A 313 -9.15 6.35 -9.03
N PRO A 314 -7.83 6.56 -9.17
CA PRO A 314 -7.10 7.53 -8.37
C PRO A 314 -7.72 8.92 -8.50
N THR A 315 -7.97 9.58 -7.38
CA THR A 315 -8.48 10.97 -7.36
C THR A 315 -7.36 12.01 -7.30
N TYR A 316 -6.10 11.57 -7.40
CA TYR A 316 -4.92 12.35 -7.03
C TYR A 316 -4.01 12.70 -8.22
N TYR A 317 -4.30 12.22 -9.43
CA TYR A 317 -3.59 12.75 -10.58
C TYR A 317 -4.07 14.17 -10.80
N ASP A 318 -3.15 15.10 -10.56
CA ASP A 318 -3.35 16.44 -11.05
C ASP A 318 -3.50 16.32 -12.57
N PRO A 319 -4.60 16.81 -13.17
CA PRO A 319 -4.81 16.69 -14.60
C PRO A 319 -3.65 17.21 -15.45
N ALA A 320 -2.79 18.06 -14.90
CA ALA A 320 -1.63 18.60 -15.58
C ALA A 320 -0.28 18.04 -15.15
N ASP A 321 -0.24 17.09 -14.20
CA ASP A 321 0.97 16.35 -13.80
C ASP A 321 1.10 15.15 -14.75
N PHE A 322 1.69 15.38 -15.92
CA PHE A 322 1.73 14.40 -17.00
C PHE A 322 2.80 13.32 -16.79
N ASP A 323 3.88 13.61 -16.05
CA ASP A 323 4.87 12.59 -15.67
C ASP A 323 4.56 11.93 -14.30
N LEU A 324 3.52 12.43 -13.64
CA LEU A 324 2.86 11.93 -12.44
C LEU A 324 3.80 11.95 -11.23
N ASP A 325 4.83 12.80 -11.23
CA ASP A 325 5.86 12.85 -10.18
C ASP A 325 5.44 13.65 -8.94
N GLY A 326 4.22 14.19 -8.95
CA GLY A 326 3.56 14.83 -7.83
C GLY A 326 3.67 16.35 -7.84
N ASP A 327 4.28 16.93 -8.87
CA ASP A 327 4.20 18.35 -9.22
C ASP A 327 3.64 18.58 -10.61
N VAL A 328 3.23 19.82 -10.85
CA VAL A 328 2.96 20.34 -12.19
C VAL A 328 4.02 21.39 -12.48
N ASP A 329 4.98 21.03 -13.33
CA ASP A 329 6.19 21.81 -13.56
C ASP A 329 6.59 21.90 -15.05
N GLY A 330 7.84 22.29 -15.32
CA GLY A 330 8.33 22.45 -16.69
C GLY A 330 8.51 21.14 -17.47
N VAL A 331 8.60 20.00 -16.79
CA VAL A 331 8.66 18.66 -17.41
C VAL A 331 7.28 18.29 -17.95
N ASP A 332 6.22 18.55 -17.21
CA ASP A 332 4.84 18.38 -17.67
C ASP A 332 4.52 19.27 -18.86
N LEU A 333 4.98 20.52 -18.81
CA LEU A 333 4.82 21.43 -19.94
C LEU A 333 5.47 20.88 -21.20
N ALA A 334 6.62 20.20 -21.09
CA ALA A 334 7.27 19.59 -22.24
C ALA A 334 6.43 18.44 -22.84
N THR A 335 5.71 17.67 -22.01
CA THR A 335 4.75 16.67 -22.48
C THR A 335 3.60 17.32 -23.23
N LEU A 336 3.01 18.38 -22.68
CA LEU A 336 1.94 19.14 -23.34
C LEU A 336 2.40 19.74 -24.68
N GLU A 337 3.58 20.38 -24.71
CA GLU A 337 4.15 20.98 -25.92
C GLU A 337 4.46 19.94 -27.01
N ASN A 338 4.86 18.73 -26.62
CA ASN A 338 5.14 17.64 -27.56
C ASN A 338 3.88 17.14 -28.28
N TRP A 339 2.72 17.18 -27.63
CA TRP A 339 1.47 16.65 -28.15
C TRP A 339 0.48 17.72 -28.65
N PHE A 340 0.81 19.00 -28.50
CA PHE A 340 -0.02 20.13 -28.93
C PHE A 340 -0.46 20.02 -30.41
N GLY A 341 -1.76 19.88 -30.63
CA GLY A 341 -2.39 19.74 -31.94
C GLY A 341 -2.11 18.42 -32.65
N VAL A 342 -1.58 17.41 -31.94
CA VAL A 342 -1.21 16.10 -32.49
C VAL A 342 -2.22 15.01 -32.09
N ASN A 343 -2.41 14.78 -30.80
CA ASN A 343 -3.31 13.79 -30.22
C ASN A 343 -3.61 14.17 -28.75
N SER A 344 -4.23 13.28 -27.96
CA SER A 344 -4.58 13.48 -26.56
C SER A 344 -3.45 13.19 -25.56
N GLY A 345 -2.18 13.23 -25.99
CA GLY A 345 -1.03 12.87 -25.15
C GLY A 345 -0.69 13.89 -24.06
N GLY A 346 -1.27 15.09 -24.13
CA GLY A 346 -1.24 16.14 -23.10
C GLY A 346 -2.63 16.67 -22.76
N ASP A 347 -3.64 15.78 -22.81
CA ASP A 347 -5.06 16.09 -22.51
C ASP A 347 -5.28 16.25 -20.99
N ALA A 348 -5.21 17.48 -20.52
CA ALA A 348 -5.43 17.84 -19.12
C ALA A 348 -6.89 18.17 -18.83
N ASP A 349 -7.71 18.57 -19.81
CA ASP A 349 -9.12 18.90 -19.55
C ASP A 349 -10.11 17.77 -19.85
N GLY A 350 -9.62 16.66 -20.40
CA GLY A 350 -10.32 15.40 -20.63
C GLY A 350 -11.19 15.40 -21.89
N ASP A 351 -10.90 16.24 -22.87
CA ASP A 351 -11.71 16.42 -24.08
C ASP A 351 -11.20 15.65 -25.32
N ILE A 352 -10.14 14.86 -25.14
CA ILE A 352 -9.54 13.95 -26.14
C ILE A 352 -8.75 14.70 -27.22
N ASP A 353 -8.26 15.91 -26.93
CA ASP A 353 -7.19 16.53 -27.70
C ASP A 353 -6.08 17.15 -26.82
N THR A 354 -5.17 17.91 -27.42
CA THR A 354 -4.13 18.61 -26.66
C THR A 354 -3.95 19.96 -27.30
N ASP A 355 -4.49 20.99 -26.66
CA ASP A 355 -4.59 22.33 -27.21
C ASP A 355 -4.36 23.44 -26.15
N GLY A 356 -4.89 24.64 -26.43
CA GLY A 356 -4.75 25.77 -25.54
C GLY A 356 -5.53 25.64 -24.23
N PHE A 357 -6.58 24.83 -24.18
CA PHE A 357 -7.36 24.57 -22.98
C PHE A 357 -6.59 23.71 -21.99
N ASP A 358 -5.85 22.70 -22.46
CA ASP A 358 -4.94 21.92 -21.61
C ASP A 358 -3.84 22.78 -21.02
N TYR A 359 -3.28 23.69 -21.84
CA TYR A 359 -2.26 24.62 -21.35
C TYR A 359 -2.82 25.52 -20.24
N LEU A 360 -4.10 25.90 -20.31
CA LEU A 360 -4.77 26.64 -19.24
C LEU A 360 -5.00 25.79 -17.99
N VAL A 361 -5.21 24.48 -18.12
CA VAL A 361 -5.25 23.56 -16.98
C VAL A 361 -3.86 23.51 -16.35
N TRP A 362 -2.80 23.24 -17.13
CA TRP A 362 -1.41 23.25 -16.64
C TRP A 362 -1.05 24.53 -15.90
N GLN A 363 -1.39 25.71 -16.44
CA GLN A 363 -1.12 26.97 -15.76
C GLN A 363 -1.85 27.12 -14.41
N ARG A 364 -3.05 26.55 -14.27
CA ARG A 364 -3.83 26.64 -13.02
C ARG A 364 -3.30 25.72 -11.94
N TYR A 365 -2.75 24.59 -12.35
CA TYR A 365 -2.26 23.56 -11.45
C TYR A 365 -0.75 23.63 -11.23
N PHE A 366 -0.02 24.47 -11.98
CA PHE A 366 1.42 24.71 -11.82
C PHE A 366 1.83 24.91 -10.36
N THR A 367 2.54 23.94 -9.82
CA THR A 367 3.13 23.97 -8.49
C THR A 367 4.57 24.47 -8.54
N GLY A 368 5.23 24.37 -9.71
CA GLY A 368 6.67 24.46 -9.85
C GLY A 368 7.38 23.20 -9.35
N PRO A 369 8.70 23.08 -9.59
CA PRO A 369 9.45 21.87 -9.28
C PRO A 369 9.36 21.56 -7.78
N LEU A 370 9.07 20.30 -7.42
CA LEU A 370 9.09 19.87 -6.03
C LEU A 370 10.42 20.26 -5.39
N PRO A 371 10.41 20.92 -4.22
CA PRO A 371 11.65 21.31 -3.58
C PRO A 371 12.44 20.05 -3.24
N LEU A 372 13.66 19.92 -3.81
CA LEU A 372 14.65 18.94 -3.40
C LEU A 372 14.65 18.88 -1.87
N ALA A 373 14.31 17.71 -1.30
CA ALA A 373 14.06 17.51 0.13
C ALA A 373 15.04 18.32 0.99
N GLY A 374 14.60 19.52 1.36
CA GLY A 374 15.39 20.41 2.18
C GLY A 374 15.32 19.84 3.58
N PHE A 375 16.48 19.56 4.18
CA PHE A 375 16.56 19.09 5.55
C PHE A 375 15.67 19.97 6.45
N ALA A 376 14.56 19.40 6.92
CA ALA A 376 13.86 20.00 8.05
C ALA A 376 14.88 20.05 9.18
N ALA A 377 15.24 21.26 9.62
CA ALA A 377 16.15 21.43 10.74
C ALA A 377 15.57 20.63 11.91
N ILE A 378 16.27 19.55 12.29
CA ILE A 378 15.94 18.77 13.47
C ILE A 378 15.88 19.77 14.63
N PRO A 379 14.75 19.92 15.33
CA PRO A 379 14.70 20.77 16.51
C PRO A 379 15.80 20.28 17.45
N GLU A 380 16.82 21.11 17.71
CA GLU A 380 17.87 20.72 18.63
C GLU A 380 17.19 20.34 19.96
N PRO A 381 17.46 19.14 20.51
CA PRO A 381 16.93 18.79 21.83
C PRO A 381 17.36 19.91 22.78
N GLY A 382 16.43 20.43 23.59
CA GLY A 382 16.63 21.64 24.39
C GLY A 382 17.78 21.57 25.40
N THR A 383 19.03 21.55 24.95
CA THR A 383 20.26 21.52 25.74
C THR A 383 20.32 22.76 26.62
N LEU A 384 19.77 23.89 26.17
CA LEU A 384 19.59 25.09 26.97
C LEU A 384 18.59 24.90 28.12
N ALA A 385 17.51 24.14 27.92
CA ALA A 385 16.55 23.84 28.98
C ALA A 385 17.14 22.87 30.01
N LEU A 386 17.91 21.87 29.57
CA LEU A 386 18.63 20.94 30.47
C LEU A 386 19.77 21.63 31.22
N CYS A 387 20.51 22.55 30.59
CA CYS A 387 21.52 23.37 31.26
C CYS A 387 20.90 24.34 32.28
N ALA A 388 19.73 24.93 31.98
CA ALA A 388 19.01 25.80 32.91
C ALA A 388 18.47 25.02 34.14
N CYS A 389 17.95 23.81 33.94
CA CYS A 389 17.53 22.93 35.04
C CYS A 389 18.73 22.45 35.88
N GLY A 390 19.87 22.13 35.24
CA GLY A 390 21.11 21.77 35.92
C GLY A 390 21.67 22.88 36.81
N LEU A 391 21.67 24.13 36.32
CA LEU A 391 22.10 25.30 37.10
C LEU A 391 21.17 25.58 38.29
N ALA A 392 19.86 25.43 38.12
CA ALA A 392 18.90 25.63 39.20
C ALA A 392 19.05 24.58 40.32
N CYS A 393 19.36 23.32 39.97
CA CYS A 393 19.66 22.26 40.94
C CYS A 393 21.01 22.46 41.64
N TRP A 394 22.02 23.00 40.96
CA TRP A 394 23.33 23.29 41.55
C TRP A 394 23.28 24.46 42.54
N LEU A 395 22.57 25.55 42.19
CA LEU A 395 22.41 26.72 43.05
C LEU A 395 21.59 26.45 44.32
N ARG A 396 20.72 25.43 44.32
CA ARG A 396 19.92 25.05 45.50
C ARG A 396 20.72 24.25 46.54
N ARG A 397 21.89 23.74 46.17
CA ARG A 397 22.76 22.92 47.05
C ARG A 397 23.77 23.75 47.87
N TRP A 398 23.88 25.05 47.61
CA TRP A 398 24.73 25.98 48.35
C TRP A 398 23.89 26.91 49.22
N ARG A 399 23.46 26.40 50.38
CA ARG A 399 23.14 27.24 51.54
C ARG A 399 24.01 26.77 52.71
N PRO A 400 25.04 27.53 53.12
CA PRO A 400 25.72 27.31 54.39
C PRO A 400 24.77 27.63 55.55
N ALA A 401 25.02 26.98 56.69
CA ALA A 401 24.20 26.96 57.91
C ALA A 401 23.77 28.32 58.46
#